data_AF-A0A811GEA2-F1
#
_entry.id   AF-A0A811GEA2-F1
#
_cell.length_a   1.000
_cell.length_b   1.000
_cell.length_c   1.000
_cell.angle_alpha   90.00
_cell.angle_beta   90.00
_cell.angle_gamma   90.00
#
_symmetry.space_group_name_H-M   'P 1'
#
loop_
_entity.id
_entity.type
_entity.pdbx_description
1 polymer ?
#
loop_
_entity_poly.entity_id
_entity_poly.type
_entity_poly.pdbx_seq_one_letter_code
_entity_poly.pdbx_strand_id
1 'polypeptide(L)'
;MKLKLLGLIGCMLFMSGCDKMQSITGSTVKCDNETAKQLVVESFSKTVSDISAERVKELIDTENVTIDMGKLRSTLQQITFNVNDVRTNNSDPNSNKQYCATEFVVKIPAQMIKDADASRAVYDENNIAQAAVLSDLSFEANQLKKEIEYLVQPTDDGKKVYVTLENPDALAYFVRDIAVDSLVKTARQNAAEVAKQEEMKRVAEEDAAAKEYQAVLISEAQTNYDKANKNLNLVWNSTTKEVRSQLLDEQRIWLKKRELECKLDSSNADNPEVYRLNCETNMTTQRTTELRQKIYYLEE
;
A
#
# COMPACT_ATOMS: atom_id res chain seq x y z
N MET A 1 -83.08 83.03 5.01
CA MET A 1 -82.60 81.87 5.81
C MET A 1 -81.23 81.48 5.25
N LYS A 2 -80.14 81.75 5.98
CA LYS A 2 -79.32 80.75 6.72
C LYS A 2 -78.94 79.57 5.80
N LEU A 3 -77.68 79.25 5.49
CA LEU A 3 -76.50 79.16 6.36
C LEU A 3 -75.21 79.10 5.51
N LYS A 4 -74.10 79.61 6.09
CA LYS A 4 -72.70 79.52 5.63
C LYS A 4 -72.19 78.06 5.57
N LEU A 5 -71.12 77.77 4.80
CA LEU A 5 -69.74 77.54 5.30
C LEU A 5 -68.81 76.79 4.30
N LEU A 6 -67.61 77.36 4.11
CA LEU A 6 -66.26 76.84 3.76
C LEU A 6 -66.03 75.51 3.00
N GLY A 7 -65.36 75.62 1.84
CA GLY A 7 -63.97 75.21 1.53
C GLY A 7 -63.45 73.79 1.80
N LEU A 8 -62.78 73.17 0.81
CA LEU A 8 -61.46 72.55 1.00
C LEU A 8 -60.77 72.20 -0.34
N ILE A 9 -59.46 72.44 -0.38
CA ILE A 9 -58.50 72.14 -1.45
C ILE A 9 -58.22 70.62 -1.46
N GLY A 10 -58.41 69.97 -2.61
CA GLY A 10 -58.05 68.57 -2.84
C GLY A 10 -56.74 68.45 -3.61
N CYS A 11 -55.63 68.26 -2.90
CA CYS A 11 -54.34 67.87 -3.47
C CYS A 11 -54.44 66.47 -4.11
N MET A 12 -54.01 66.37 -5.37
CA MET A 12 -53.68 65.09 -6.00
C MET A 12 -52.43 64.50 -5.33
N LEU A 13 -52.57 63.34 -4.72
CA LEU A 13 -51.43 62.50 -4.32
C LEU A 13 -51.29 61.38 -5.34
N PHE A 14 -50.31 61.51 -6.23
CA PHE A 14 -49.77 60.41 -7.01
C PHE A 14 -48.99 59.49 -6.07
N MET A 15 -49.57 58.35 -5.73
CA MET A 15 -48.87 57.23 -5.09
C MET A 15 -48.13 56.44 -6.17
N SER A 16 -46.92 56.87 -6.50
CA SER A 16 -45.93 56.05 -7.20
C SER A 16 -44.71 55.92 -6.29
N GLY A 17 -44.59 54.79 -5.60
CA GLY A 17 -43.42 54.52 -4.75
C GLY A 17 -43.50 53.21 -3.98
N CYS A 18 -43.03 52.12 -4.58
CA CYS A 18 -42.44 50.97 -3.87
C CYS A 18 -41.45 50.17 -4.76
N ASP A 19 -40.70 50.83 -5.64
CA ASP A 19 -39.63 50.19 -6.44
C ASP A 19 -38.23 50.84 -6.22
N LYS A 20 -38.12 51.75 -5.25
CA LYS A 20 -36.87 52.51 -4.98
C LYS A 20 -36.42 52.43 -3.53
N MET A 21 -36.48 51.24 -2.95
CA MET A 21 -35.80 50.95 -1.67
C MET A 21 -34.80 49.81 -1.82
N GLN A 22 -34.07 49.80 -2.93
CA GLN A 22 -33.01 48.83 -3.23
C GLN A 22 -31.69 49.51 -3.64
N SER A 23 -31.51 50.79 -3.30
CA SER A 23 -30.35 51.59 -3.74
C SER A 23 -29.47 52.14 -2.61
N ILE A 24 -29.47 51.51 -1.43
CA ILE A 24 -28.58 51.93 -0.30
C ILE A 24 -27.59 50.83 0.09
N THR A 25 -27.73 49.60 -0.40
CA THR A 25 -26.70 48.56 -0.32
C THR A 25 -25.88 48.56 -1.62
N GLY A 26 -24.56 48.47 -1.52
CA GLY A 26 -23.67 48.37 -2.68
C GLY A 26 -24.13 47.26 -3.64
N SER A 27 -23.86 47.41 -4.94
CA SER A 27 -24.28 46.43 -5.94
C SER A 27 -23.77 45.03 -5.60
N THR A 28 -24.68 44.08 -5.36
CA THR A 28 -24.37 42.65 -5.16
C THR A 28 -23.76 42.06 -6.43
N VAL A 29 -22.72 41.23 -6.29
CA VAL A 29 -22.13 40.49 -7.42
C VAL A 29 -22.93 39.21 -7.64
N LYS A 30 -23.34 38.94 -8.88
CA LYS A 30 -24.06 37.70 -9.20
C LYS A 30 -23.15 36.48 -9.06
N CYS A 31 -23.73 35.35 -8.63
CA CYS A 31 -23.00 34.09 -8.49
C CYS A 31 -22.33 33.62 -9.79
N ASP A 32 -22.96 33.87 -10.94
CA ASP A 32 -22.51 33.47 -12.28
C ASP A 32 -21.53 34.46 -12.94
N ASN A 33 -21.09 35.49 -12.21
CA ASN A 33 -20.11 36.44 -12.69
C ASN A 33 -18.77 35.75 -13.05
N GLU A 34 -18.19 36.10 -14.19
CA GLU A 34 -16.95 35.45 -14.69
C GLU A 34 -15.76 35.61 -13.73
N THR A 35 -15.60 36.77 -13.08
CA THR A 35 -14.57 36.96 -12.05
C THR A 35 -14.81 36.03 -10.86
N ALA A 36 -16.07 35.83 -10.44
CA ALA A 36 -16.40 34.89 -9.36
C ALA A 36 -16.05 33.45 -9.76
N LYS A 37 -16.40 33.01 -10.97
CA LYS A 37 -16.04 31.67 -11.47
C LYS A 37 -14.53 31.44 -11.50
N GLN A 38 -13.75 32.44 -11.96
CA GLN A 38 -12.29 32.38 -11.94
C GLN A 38 -11.75 32.23 -10.51
N LEU A 39 -12.27 33.02 -9.57
CA LEU A 39 -11.87 32.95 -8.16
C LEU A 39 -12.25 31.62 -7.49
N VAL A 40 -13.37 30.99 -7.87
CA VAL A 40 -13.72 29.62 -7.43
C VAL A 40 -12.63 28.63 -7.88
N VAL A 41 -12.25 28.67 -9.16
CA VAL A 41 -11.19 27.81 -9.71
C VAL A 41 -9.84 28.08 -9.05
N GLU A 42 -9.45 29.35 -8.89
CA GLU A 42 -8.20 29.74 -8.24
C GLU A 42 -8.15 29.28 -6.78
N SER A 43 -9.23 29.51 -6.02
CA SER A 43 -9.34 29.07 -4.63
C SER A 43 -9.25 27.56 -4.52
N PHE A 44 -9.95 26.81 -5.37
CA PHE A 44 -9.90 25.34 -5.34
C PHE A 44 -8.51 24.82 -5.73
N SER A 45 -7.91 25.38 -6.79
CA SER A 45 -6.55 25.04 -7.23
C SER A 45 -5.52 25.30 -6.14
N LYS A 46 -5.67 26.42 -5.41
CA LYS A 46 -4.84 26.75 -4.26
C LYS A 46 -5.03 25.74 -3.13
N THR A 47 -6.27 25.40 -2.77
CA THR A 47 -6.54 24.36 -1.76
C THR A 47 -5.86 23.06 -2.12
N VAL A 48 -6.05 22.54 -3.35
CA VAL A 48 -5.40 21.31 -3.82
C VAL A 48 -3.87 21.41 -3.76
N SER A 49 -3.30 22.54 -4.19
CA SER A 49 -1.85 22.75 -4.15
C SER A 49 -1.30 22.74 -2.72
N ASP A 50 -1.99 23.38 -1.78
CA ASP A 50 -1.53 23.51 -0.39
C ASP A 50 -1.60 22.14 0.31
N ILE A 51 -2.70 21.40 0.17
CA ILE A 51 -2.84 20.05 0.77
C ILE A 51 -1.96 19.00 0.08
N SER A 52 -1.66 19.15 -1.22
CA SER A 52 -0.72 18.27 -1.92
C SER A 52 0.71 18.50 -1.45
N ALA A 53 1.10 19.76 -1.25
CA ALA A 53 2.40 20.08 -0.69
C ALA A 53 2.58 19.46 0.70
N GLU A 54 1.54 19.49 1.53
CA GLU A 54 1.58 18.86 2.86
C GLU A 54 1.70 17.34 2.76
N ARG A 55 0.90 16.69 1.90
CA ARG A 55 1.00 15.24 1.68
C ARG A 55 2.40 14.82 1.20
N VAL A 56 3.05 15.62 0.37
CA VAL A 56 4.44 15.35 -0.04
C VAL A 56 5.41 15.42 1.13
N LYS A 57 5.24 16.36 2.07
CA LYS A 57 6.08 16.40 3.28
C LYS A 57 5.86 15.16 4.14
N GLU A 58 4.62 14.74 4.33
CA GLU A 58 4.30 13.51 5.05
C GLU A 58 4.99 12.29 4.42
N LEU A 59 4.98 12.18 3.09
CA LEU A 59 5.64 11.09 2.36
C LEU A 59 7.16 11.08 2.56
N ILE A 60 7.79 12.26 2.62
CA ILE A 60 9.22 12.37 2.92
C ILE A 60 9.49 11.87 4.35
N ASP A 61 8.68 12.30 5.31
CA ASP A 61 8.90 12.01 6.73
C ASP A 61 8.57 10.56 7.11
N THR A 62 7.53 9.96 6.48
CA THR A 62 6.99 8.65 6.86
C THR A 62 7.40 7.51 5.94
N GLU A 63 7.52 7.78 4.64
CA GLU A 63 7.77 6.76 3.61
C GLU A 63 9.15 6.92 2.96
N ASN A 64 9.92 7.96 3.33
CA ASN A 64 11.20 8.33 2.70
C ASN A 64 11.08 8.47 1.17
N VAL A 65 9.92 8.94 0.70
CA VAL A 65 9.64 9.17 -0.73
C VAL A 65 9.79 10.65 -1.03
N THR A 66 10.77 10.99 -1.86
CA THR A 66 11.00 12.37 -2.31
C THR A 66 10.28 12.64 -3.62
N ILE A 67 9.38 13.63 -3.61
CA ILE A 67 8.77 14.18 -4.83
C ILE A 67 9.28 15.60 -5.03
N ASP A 68 9.77 15.90 -6.24
CA ASP A 68 10.15 17.27 -6.59
C ASP A 68 8.91 18.18 -6.59
N MET A 69 8.97 19.28 -5.81
CA MET A 69 7.84 20.21 -5.67
C MET A 69 7.51 20.94 -6.98
N GLY A 70 8.49 21.13 -7.87
CA GLY A 70 8.26 21.63 -9.22
C GLY A 70 7.47 20.64 -10.07
N LYS A 71 7.80 19.35 -9.97
CA LYS A 71 7.08 18.25 -10.61
C LYS A 71 5.65 18.15 -10.08
N LEU A 72 5.44 18.24 -8.76
CA LEU A 72 4.10 18.29 -8.17
C LEU A 72 3.28 19.43 -8.77
N ARG A 73 3.82 20.66 -8.76
CA ARG A 73 3.14 21.83 -9.33
C ARG A 73 2.82 21.64 -10.82
N SER A 74 3.76 21.14 -11.62
CA SER A 74 3.54 20.88 -13.05
C SER A 74 2.49 19.79 -13.32
N THR A 75 2.31 18.87 -12.38
CA THR A 75 1.33 17.78 -12.45
C THR A 75 -0.06 18.33 -12.15
N LEU A 76 -0.20 19.11 -11.08
CA LEU A 76 -1.44 19.79 -10.73
C LEU A 76 -1.92 20.75 -11.83
N GLN A 77 -1.00 21.45 -12.51
CA GLN A 77 -1.32 22.34 -13.64
C GLN A 77 -1.93 21.64 -14.86
N GLN A 78 -1.81 20.31 -14.98
CA GLN A 78 -2.44 19.55 -16.07
C GLN A 78 -3.91 19.24 -15.78
N ILE A 79 -4.36 19.45 -14.54
CA ILE A 79 -5.75 19.23 -14.12
C ILE A 79 -6.56 20.47 -14.48
N THR A 80 -7.68 20.28 -15.16
CA THR A 80 -8.56 21.39 -15.57
C THR A 80 -9.80 21.42 -14.70
N PHE A 81 -10.19 22.62 -14.27
CA PHE A 81 -11.37 22.85 -13.44
C PHE A 81 -12.41 23.65 -14.22
N ASN A 82 -13.67 23.25 -14.12
CA ASN A 82 -14.80 23.93 -14.76
C ASN A 82 -15.92 24.19 -13.74
N VAL A 83 -16.49 25.39 -13.80
CA VAL A 83 -17.62 25.85 -12.97
C VAL A 83 -18.84 25.90 -13.87
N ASN A 84 -19.76 24.95 -13.69
CA ASN A 84 -20.98 24.81 -14.50
C ASN A 84 -22.24 25.01 -13.65
N ASP A 85 -23.36 25.29 -14.32
CA ASP A 85 -24.70 25.29 -13.71
C ASP A 85 -24.78 26.06 -12.39
N VAL A 86 -24.27 27.30 -12.42
CA VAL A 86 -24.21 28.16 -11.23
C VAL A 86 -25.61 28.59 -10.82
N ARG A 87 -25.93 28.39 -9.53
CA ARG A 87 -27.18 28.84 -8.90
C ARG A 87 -26.90 29.72 -7.68
N THR A 88 -27.80 30.67 -7.43
CA THR A 88 -27.85 31.42 -6.17
C THR A 88 -28.81 30.70 -5.22
N ASN A 89 -28.29 30.23 -4.09
CA ASN A 89 -29.08 29.52 -3.07
C ASN A 89 -29.73 30.50 -2.11
N ASN A 90 -29.01 31.56 -1.74
CA ASN A 90 -29.48 32.58 -0.82
C ASN A 90 -28.77 33.91 -1.03
N SER A 91 -29.43 35.01 -0.67
CA SER A 91 -28.86 36.36 -0.65
C SER A 91 -28.99 36.90 0.77
N ASP A 92 -27.90 37.42 1.34
CA ASP A 92 -27.96 38.03 2.67
C ASP A 92 -28.72 39.38 2.57
N PRO A 93 -29.84 39.57 3.28
CA PRO A 93 -30.58 40.83 3.24
C PRO A 93 -29.84 42.00 3.90
N ASN A 94 -28.84 41.70 4.74
CA ASN A 94 -28.10 42.69 5.52
C ASN A 94 -26.68 42.94 4.98
N SER A 95 -26.26 42.29 3.91
CA SER A 95 -24.95 42.49 3.30
C SER A 95 -24.96 42.24 1.79
N ASN A 96 -23.84 42.49 1.12
CA ASN A 96 -23.71 42.24 -0.33
C ASN A 96 -23.31 40.78 -0.64
N LYS A 97 -23.43 39.87 0.33
CA LYS A 97 -23.05 38.45 0.22
C LYS A 97 -24.08 37.64 -0.55
N GLN A 98 -23.60 36.78 -1.43
CA GLN A 98 -24.39 35.79 -2.14
C GLN A 98 -23.88 34.38 -1.81
N TYR A 99 -24.80 33.47 -1.51
CA TYR A 99 -24.53 32.05 -1.31
C TYR A 99 -24.86 31.33 -2.60
N CYS A 100 -23.88 30.65 -3.16
CA CYS A 100 -23.90 30.10 -4.49
C CYS A 100 -23.60 28.60 -4.45
N ALA A 101 -24.05 27.88 -5.48
CA ALA A 101 -23.62 26.51 -5.74
C ALA A 101 -23.34 26.33 -7.23
N THR A 102 -22.47 25.38 -7.55
CA THR A 102 -22.06 25.04 -8.93
C THR A 102 -21.84 23.54 -9.05
N GLU A 103 -22.18 22.97 -10.22
CA GLU A 103 -21.59 21.69 -10.61
C GLU A 103 -20.12 21.93 -10.95
N PHE A 104 -19.24 21.52 -10.05
CA PHE A 104 -17.80 21.63 -10.24
C PHE A 104 -17.27 20.37 -10.93
N VAL A 105 -16.62 20.57 -12.07
CA VAL A 105 -16.07 19.47 -12.88
C VAL A 105 -14.56 19.55 -12.88
N VAL A 106 -13.92 18.45 -12.46
CA VAL A 106 -12.46 18.30 -12.47
C VAL A 106 -12.08 17.31 -13.55
N LYS A 107 -11.39 17.76 -14.59
CA LYS A 107 -10.88 16.90 -15.67
C LYS A 107 -9.44 16.51 -15.38
N ILE A 108 -9.22 15.20 -15.29
CA ILE A 108 -7.91 14.64 -14.94
C ILE A 108 -7.31 13.97 -16.18
N PRO A 109 -6.02 14.20 -16.48
CA PRO A 109 -5.35 13.48 -17.56
C PRO A 109 -5.43 11.96 -17.38
N ALA A 110 -5.80 11.24 -18.44
CA ALA A 110 -5.93 9.77 -18.39
C ALA A 110 -4.64 9.07 -17.93
N GLN A 111 -3.47 9.62 -18.28
CA GLN A 111 -2.19 9.08 -17.86
C GLN A 111 -1.97 9.21 -16.34
N MET A 112 -2.41 10.31 -15.74
CA MET A 112 -2.32 10.53 -14.28
C MET A 112 -3.13 9.49 -13.51
N ILE A 113 -4.35 9.19 -13.98
CA ILE A 113 -5.20 8.14 -13.40
C ILE A 113 -4.52 6.77 -13.52
N LYS A 114 -4.01 6.42 -14.71
CA LYS A 114 -3.31 5.15 -14.92
C LYS A 114 -2.08 5.00 -14.02
N ASP A 115 -1.32 6.08 -13.85
CA ASP A 115 -0.13 6.05 -13.01
C ASP A 115 -0.48 5.95 -11.53
N ALA A 116 -1.53 6.63 -11.09
CA ALA A 116 -2.07 6.49 -9.74
C ALA A 116 -2.56 5.05 -9.47
N ASP A 117 -3.34 4.46 -10.39
CA ASP A 117 -3.81 3.08 -10.26
C ASP A 117 -2.65 2.07 -10.19
N ALA A 118 -1.62 2.25 -11.02
CA ALA A 118 -0.44 1.41 -11.00
C ALA A 118 0.35 1.53 -9.69
N SER A 119 0.34 2.71 -9.08
CA SER A 119 0.96 3.00 -7.78
C SER A 119 0.21 2.34 -6.62
N ARG A 120 -1.13 2.34 -6.68
CA ARG A 120 -2.04 1.71 -5.71
C ARG A 120 -2.00 0.19 -5.76
N ALA A 121 -1.93 -0.37 -6.97
CA ALA A 121 -1.86 -1.82 -7.18
C ALA A 121 -0.62 -2.48 -6.55
N VAL A 122 0.44 -1.73 -6.25
CA VAL A 122 1.62 -2.25 -5.54
C VAL A 122 1.26 -2.78 -4.14
N TYR A 123 0.26 -2.19 -3.51
CA TYR A 123 -0.19 -2.52 -2.15
C TYR A 123 -1.64 -3.02 -2.11
N ASP A 124 -2.14 -3.52 -3.24
CA ASP A 124 -3.52 -4.02 -3.40
C ASP A 124 -4.60 -3.00 -2.97
N GLU A 125 -4.33 -1.70 -3.15
CA GLU A 125 -5.27 -0.62 -2.86
C GLU A 125 -6.33 -0.47 -3.97
N ASN A 126 -7.49 0.10 -3.61
CA ASN A 126 -8.58 0.38 -4.57
C ASN A 126 -8.14 1.34 -5.67
N ASN A 127 -8.48 1.04 -6.92
CA ASN A 127 -8.25 1.94 -8.05
C ASN A 127 -9.08 3.24 -7.92
N ILE A 128 -8.78 4.26 -8.74
CA ILE A 128 -9.44 5.57 -8.68
C ILE A 128 -10.96 5.44 -8.82
N ALA A 129 -11.46 4.61 -9.73
CA ALA A 129 -12.89 4.46 -9.94
C ALA A 129 -13.60 3.87 -8.71
N GLN A 130 -13.02 2.83 -8.09
CA GLN A 130 -13.53 2.24 -6.86
C GLN A 130 -13.47 3.24 -5.69
N ALA A 131 -12.36 3.96 -5.55
CA ALA A 131 -12.18 4.96 -4.51
C ALA A 131 -13.16 6.14 -4.66
N ALA A 132 -13.50 6.54 -5.89
CA ALA A 132 -14.48 7.59 -6.16
C ALA A 132 -15.89 7.17 -5.69
N VAL A 133 -16.29 5.93 -5.96
CA VAL A 133 -17.56 5.37 -5.47
C VAL A 133 -17.61 5.37 -3.94
N LEU A 134 -16.54 4.95 -3.28
CA LEU A 134 -16.45 4.95 -1.82
C LEU A 134 -16.47 6.37 -1.21
N SER A 135 -16.07 7.38 -1.98
CA SER A 135 -16.01 8.79 -1.56
C SER A 135 -17.27 9.58 -1.93
N ASP A 136 -18.30 8.92 -2.47
CA ASP A 136 -19.51 9.57 -3.00
C ASP A 136 -19.16 10.69 -4.02
N LEU A 137 -18.30 10.33 -4.97
CA LEU A 137 -17.88 11.18 -6.09
C LEU A 137 -18.31 10.55 -7.40
N SER A 138 -18.97 11.33 -8.25
CA SER A 138 -19.24 10.92 -9.63
C SER A 138 -17.94 10.98 -10.42
N PHE A 139 -17.49 9.84 -10.95
CA PHE A 139 -16.30 9.72 -11.79
C PHE A 139 -16.61 9.04 -13.11
N GLU A 140 -16.66 9.83 -14.19
CA GLU A 140 -16.99 9.35 -15.53
C GLU A 140 -16.10 10.04 -16.57
N ALA A 141 -15.62 9.30 -17.56
CA ALA A 141 -14.79 9.83 -18.65
C ALA A 141 -13.60 10.69 -18.19
N ASN A 142 -12.91 10.26 -17.12
CA ASN A 142 -11.81 10.97 -16.46
C ASN A 142 -12.20 12.33 -15.85
N GLN A 143 -13.47 12.49 -15.50
CA GLN A 143 -13.99 13.70 -14.87
C GLN A 143 -14.62 13.37 -13.53
N LEU A 144 -14.21 14.10 -12.50
CA LEU A 144 -14.91 14.13 -11.23
C LEU A 144 -15.96 15.23 -11.26
N LYS A 145 -17.16 14.93 -10.78
CA LYS A 145 -18.23 15.90 -10.63
C LYS A 145 -18.74 15.92 -9.21
N LYS A 146 -18.85 17.12 -8.63
CA LYS A 146 -19.46 17.34 -7.32
C LYS A 146 -20.06 18.75 -7.26
N GLU A 147 -21.16 18.92 -6.53
CA GLU A 147 -21.64 20.25 -6.21
C GLU A 147 -20.68 20.90 -5.18
N ILE A 148 -20.20 22.11 -5.51
CA ILE A 148 -19.46 22.95 -4.56
C ILE A 148 -20.32 24.16 -4.21
N GLU A 149 -20.43 24.42 -2.92
CA GLU A 149 -21.04 25.62 -2.36
C GLU A 149 -19.95 26.67 -2.12
N TYR A 150 -20.26 27.92 -2.45
CA TYR A 150 -19.34 29.03 -2.28
C TYR A 150 -20.06 30.34 -1.99
N LEU A 151 -19.39 31.24 -1.29
CA LEU A 151 -19.86 32.61 -1.09
C LEU A 151 -19.17 33.56 -2.06
N VAL A 152 -19.90 34.56 -2.52
CA VAL A 152 -19.38 35.69 -3.28
C VAL A 152 -19.68 36.98 -2.55
N GLN A 153 -18.65 37.81 -2.36
CA GLN A 153 -18.80 39.12 -1.71
C GLN A 153 -17.92 40.19 -2.38
N PRO A 154 -18.49 41.29 -2.89
CA PRO A 154 -17.70 42.44 -3.32
C PRO A 154 -17.12 43.22 -2.13
N THR A 155 -16.04 43.96 -2.34
CA THR A 155 -15.59 45.03 -1.43
C THR A 155 -16.62 46.16 -1.36
N ASP A 156 -16.56 46.96 -0.29
CA ASP A 156 -17.44 48.12 -0.11
C ASP A 156 -17.36 49.12 -1.28
N ASP A 157 -16.20 49.22 -1.94
CA ASP A 157 -16.00 50.04 -3.13
C ASP A 157 -16.34 49.35 -4.45
N GLY A 158 -16.79 48.08 -4.40
CA GLY A 158 -17.17 47.26 -5.55
C GLY A 158 -16.03 46.85 -6.48
N LYS A 159 -14.77 47.19 -6.16
CA LYS A 159 -13.63 46.98 -7.08
C LYS A 159 -13.05 45.58 -7.03
N LYS A 160 -13.22 44.85 -5.93
CA LYS A 160 -12.73 43.48 -5.77
C LYS A 160 -13.87 42.57 -5.37
N VAL A 161 -13.73 41.29 -5.74
CA VAL A 161 -14.65 40.22 -5.37
C VAL A 161 -13.87 39.19 -4.58
N TYR A 162 -14.46 38.70 -3.50
CA TYR A 162 -13.94 37.59 -2.71
C TYR A 162 -14.84 36.37 -2.90
N VAL A 163 -14.19 35.21 -2.99
CA VAL A 163 -14.85 33.90 -2.99
C VAL A 163 -14.37 33.10 -1.79
N THR A 164 -15.29 32.39 -1.15
CA THR A 164 -14.99 31.42 -0.09
C THR A 164 -15.68 30.11 -0.43
N LEU A 165 -14.93 29.01 -0.45
CA LEU A 165 -15.48 27.68 -0.70
C LEU A 165 -15.93 27.07 0.63
N GLU A 166 -17.16 26.56 0.69
CA GLU A 166 -17.73 26.03 1.92
C GLU A 166 -17.43 24.53 2.12
N ASN A 167 -17.38 23.76 1.03
CA ASN A 167 -17.25 22.31 1.07
C ASN A 167 -16.21 21.75 0.07
N PRO A 168 -15.00 22.33 -0.07
CA PRO A 168 -14.04 21.89 -1.09
C PRO A 168 -13.39 20.53 -0.78
N ASP A 169 -13.35 20.14 0.50
CA ASP A 169 -12.42 19.14 1.04
C ASP A 169 -12.50 17.78 0.35
N ALA A 170 -13.69 17.17 0.28
CA ALA A 170 -13.84 15.82 -0.26
C ALA A 170 -13.29 15.71 -1.69
N LEU A 171 -13.60 16.70 -2.54
CA LEU A 171 -13.10 16.73 -3.91
C LEU A 171 -11.62 17.12 -3.96
N ALA A 172 -11.18 18.09 -3.16
CA ALA A 172 -9.80 18.55 -3.15
C ALA A 172 -8.84 17.45 -2.71
N TYR A 173 -9.16 16.73 -1.63
CA TYR A 173 -8.38 15.59 -1.14
C TYR A 173 -8.31 14.46 -2.16
N PHE A 174 -9.42 14.16 -2.85
CA PHE A 174 -9.42 13.11 -3.86
C PHE A 174 -8.54 13.48 -5.07
N VAL A 175 -8.61 14.75 -5.53
CA VAL A 175 -7.75 15.26 -6.62
C VAL A 175 -6.27 15.27 -6.21
N ARG A 176 -5.98 15.68 -4.97
CA ARG A 176 -4.64 15.59 -4.36
C ARG A 176 -4.11 14.16 -4.45
N ASP A 177 -4.88 13.19 -3.98
CA ASP A 177 -4.44 11.79 -3.90
C ASP A 177 -4.11 11.24 -5.27
N ILE A 178 -4.94 11.49 -6.28
CA ILE A 178 -4.64 11.06 -7.66
C ILE A 178 -3.32 11.66 -8.16
N ALA A 179 -3.12 12.96 -7.94
CA ALA A 179 -1.91 13.64 -8.39
C ALA A 179 -0.65 13.09 -7.69
N VAL A 180 -0.70 12.93 -6.37
CA VAL A 180 0.42 12.41 -5.58
C VAL A 180 0.69 10.94 -5.90
N ASP A 181 -0.34 10.10 -5.96
CA ASP A 181 -0.23 8.68 -6.27
C ASP A 181 0.42 8.46 -7.64
N SER A 182 0.07 9.29 -8.63
CA SER A 182 0.67 9.24 -9.96
C SER A 182 2.18 9.51 -9.94
N LEU A 183 2.65 10.35 -9.03
CA LEU A 183 4.06 10.74 -8.91
C LEU A 183 4.89 9.72 -8.14
N VAL A 184 4.28 9.00 -7.18
CA VAL A 184 4.99 7.99 -6.39
C VAL A 184 5.04 6.60 -7.02
N LYS A 185 4.39 6.40 -8.18
CA LYS A 185 4.37 5.12 -8.91
C LYS A 185 5.75 4.46 -8.99
N THR A 186 6.76 5.19 -9.51
CA THR A 186 8.10 4.63 -9.69
C THR A 186 8.77 4.30 -8.35
N ALA A 187 8.58 5.16 -7.34
CA ALA A 187 9.14 4.93 -6.01
C ALA A 187 8.55 3.65 -5.38
N ARG A 188 7.23 3.48 -5.44
CA ARG A 188 6.54 2.29 -4.93
C ARG A 188 6.94 1.02 -5.71
N GLN A 189 7.00 1.09 -7.03
CA GLN A 189 7.42 -0.06 -7.86
C GLN A 189 8.86 -0.48 -7.55
N ASN A 190 9.78 0.47 -7.41
CA ASN A 190 11.17 0.17 -7.05
C ASN A 190 11.27 -0.42 -5.64
N ALA A 191 10.55 0.14 -4.66
CA ALA A 191 10.54 -0.39 -3.30
C ALA A 191 10.03 -1.84 -3.25
N ALA A 192 8.96 -2.14 -3.98
CA ALA A 192 8.41 -3.50 -4.06
C ALA A 192 9.38 -4.47 -4.76
N GLU A 193 10.10 -4.04 -5.79
CA GLU A 193 11.11 -4.87 -6.45
C GLU A 193 12.31 -5.15 -5.54
N VAL A 194 12.81 -4.14 -4.82
CA VAL A 194 13.88 -4.31 -3.82
C VAL A 194 13.43 -5.28 -2.73
N ALA A 195 12.22 -5.13 -2.19
CA ALA A 195 11.70 -6.04 -1.17
C ALA A 195 11.61 -7.49 -1.67
N LYS A 196 11.18 -7.71 -2.94
CA LYS A 196 11.18 -9.04 -3.56
C LYS A 196 12.59 -9.61 -3.70
N GLN A 197 13.56 -8.80 -4.09
CA GLN A 197 14.95 -9.22 -4.24
C GLN A 197 15.59 -9.58 -2.89
N GLU A 198 15.33 -8.79 -1.85
CA GLU A 198 15.77 -9.08 -0.48
C GLU A 198 15.15 -10.36 0.06
N GLU A 199 13.85 -10.58 -0.19
CA GLU A 199 13.16 -11.83 0.17
C GLU A 199 13.78 -13.04 -0.53
N MET A 200 13.97 -12.97 -1.85
CA MET A 200 14.61 -14.04 -2.62
C MET A 200 16.03 -14.33 -2.12
N LYS A 201 16.79 -13.29 -1.78
CA LYS A 201 18.13 -13.43 -1.23
C LYS A 201 18.09 -14.10 0.15
N ARG A 202 17.18 -13.69 1.03
CA ARG A 202 17.03 -14.29 2.37
C ARG A 202 16.68 -15.77 2.28
N VAL A 203 15.70 -16.14 1.45
CA VAL A 203 15.32 -17.55 1.23
C VAL A 203 16.49 -18.35 0.66
N ALA A 204 17.25 -17.78 -0.30
CA ALA A 204 18.41 -18.44 -0.88
C ALA A 204 19.54 -18.66 0.16
N GLU A 205 19.77 -17.68 1.04
CA GLU A 205 20.74 -17.79 2.15
C GLU A 205 20.30 -18.85 3.17
N GLU A 206 19.01 -18.89 3.54
CA GLU A 206 18.44 -19.91 4.42
C GLU A 206 18.56 -21.32 3.82
N ASP A 207 18.23 -21.49 2.54
CA ASP A 207 18.37 -22.75 1.81
C ASP A 207 19.84 -23.21 1.70
N ALA A 208 20.77 -22.27 1.49
CA ALA A 208 22.20 -22.56 1.44
C ALA A 208 22.71 -23.01 2.81
N ALA A 209 22.37 -22.30 3.88
CA ALA A 209 22.73 -22.66 5.25
C ALA A 209 22.14 -24.02 5.66
N ALA A 210 20.89 -24.31 5.28
CA ALA A 210 20.27 -25.60 5.52
C ALA A 210 21.02 -26.74 4.81
N LYS A 211 21.41 -26.55 3.55
CA LYS A 211 22.20 -27.55 2.79
C LYS A 211 23.58 -27.78 3.40
N GLU A 212 24.26 -26.71 3.80
CA GLU A 212 25.56 -26.79 4.47
C GLU A 212 25.45 -27.56 5.78
N TYR A 213 24.43 -27.27 6.59
CA TYR A 213 24.17 -27.98 7.85
C TYR A 213 23.90 -29.48 7.61
N GLN A 214 23.10 -29.83 6.60
CA GLN A 214 22.86 -31.24 6.25
C GLN A 214 24.15 -31.96 5.82
N ALA A 215 25.05 -31.30 5.08
CA ALA A 215 26.33 -31.87 4.71
C ALA A 215 27.23 -32.13 5.94
N VAL A 216 27.20 -31.25 6.95
CA VAL A 216 27.90 -31.46 8.22
C VAL A 216 27.36 -32.68 8.95
N LEU A 217 26.03 -32.85 9.04
CA LEU A 217 25.43 -34.03 9.69
C LEU A 217 25.82 -35.34 9.00
N ILE A 218 25.86 -35.37 7.67
CA ILE A 218 26.32 -36.54 6.90
C ILE A 218 27.80 -36.82 7.19
N SER A 219 28.65 -35.79 7.18
CA SER A 219 30.08 -35.92 7.46
C SER A 219 30.37 -36.48 8.86
N GLU A 220 29.62 -36.00 9.87
CA GLU A 220 29.72 -36.49 11.25
C GLU A 220 29.28 -37.96 11.34
N ALA A 221 28.12 -38.31 10.77
CA ALA A 221 27.62 -39.68 10.77
C ALA A 221 28.58 -40.64 10.04
N GLN A 222 29.15 -40.21 8.91
CA GLN A 222 30.13 -40.97 8.15
C GLN A 222 31.41 -41.22 8.97
N THR A 223 31.91 -40.19 9.65
CA THR A 223 33.10 -40.31 10.52
C THR A 223 32.88 -41.33 11.64
N ASN A 224 31.69 -41.32 12.25
CA ASN A 224 31.32 -42.26 13.31
C ASN A 224 31.20 -43.70 12.78
N TYR A 225 30.59 -43.86 11.60
CA TYR A 225 30.50 -45.14 10.90
C TYR A 225 31.89 -45.72 10.58
N ASP A 226 32.79 -44.92 10.03
CA ASP A 226 34.14 -45.35 9.67
C ASP A 226 34.93 -45.77 10.91
N LYS A 227 34.80 -45.02 12.01
CA LYS A 227 35.42 -45.37 13.30
C LYS A 227 34.87 -46.69 13.84
N ALA A 228 33.57 -46.92 13.79
CA ALA A 228 32.96 -48.17 14.24
C ALA A 228 33.45 -49.37 13.40
N ASN A 229 33.49 -49.26 12.07
CA ASN A 229 34.00 -50.33 11.23
C ASN A 229 35.50 -50.57 11.42
N LYS A 230 36.30 -49.51 11.61
CA LYS A 230 37.72 -49.65 11.94
C LYS A 230 37.91 -50.45 13.23
N ASN A 231 37.13 -50.16 14.26
CA ASN A 231 37.17 -50.90 15.53
C ASN A 231 36.73 -52.36 15.37
N LEU A 232 35.66 -52.61 14.61
CA LEU A 232 35.21 -53.96 14.28
C LEU A 232 36.33 -54.76 13.58
N ASN A 233 36.98 -54.16 12.58
CA ASN A 233 38.06 -54.78 11.83
C ASN A 233 39.30 -55.05 12.69
N LEU A 234 39.62 -54.17 13.66
CA LEU A 234 40.70 -54.41 14.61
C LEU A 234 40.43 -55.65 15.47
N VAL A 235 39.21 -55.79 16.01
CA VAL A 235 38.80 -56.98 16.78
C VAL A 235 38.79 -58.23 15.90
N TRP A 236 38.25 -58.15 14.69
CA TRP A 236 38.24 -59.27 13.76
C TRP A 236 39.65 -59.76 13.43
N ASN A 237 40.59 -58.84 13.21
CA ASN A 237 41.95 -59.18 12.83
C ASN A 237 42.88 -59.51 14.01
N SER A 238 42.47 -59.28 15.26
CA SER A 238 43.29 -59.61 16.43
C SER A 238 43.28 -61.09 16.80
N THR A 239 42.33 -61.87 16.29
CA THR A 239 42.18 -63.31 16.57
C THR A 239 42.86 -64.20 15.51
N THR A 240 42.95 -65.49 15.78
CA THR A 240 43.60 -66.50 14.91
C THR A 240 42.81 -66.75 13.61
N LYS A 241 43.44 -67.41 12.65
CA LYS A 241 42.78 -67.78 11.38
C LYS A 241 41.70 -68.84 11.61
N GLU A 242 41.94 -69.73 12.56
CA GLU A 242 41.07 -70.83 12.95
C GLU A 242 39.78 -70.30 13.56
N VAL A 243 39.87 -69.37 14.52
CA VAL A 243 38.70 -68.73 15.15
C VAL A 243 37.92 -67.90 14.13
N ARG A 244 38.61 -67.12 13.28
CA ARG A 244 37.94 -66.39 12.18
C ARG A 244 37.19 -67.32 11.22
N SER A 245 37.74 -68.51 10.92
CA SER A 245 37.07 -69.47 10.05
C SER A 245 35.76 -69.97 10.66
N GLN A 246 35.70 -70.15 11.97
CA GLN A 246 34.49 -70.58 12.67
C GLN A 246 33.41 -69.48 12.69
N LEU A 247 33.81 -68.21 12.75
CA LEU A 247 32.89 -67.06 12.83
C LEU A 247 32.50 -66.46 11.47
N LEU A 248 33.14 -66.89 10.37
CA LEU A 248 33.05 -66.21 9.07
C LEU A 248 31.63 -66.16 8.48
N ASP A 249 30.91 -67.27 8.52
CA ASP A 249 29.57 -67.33 7.92
C ASP A 249 28.57 -66.49 8.70
N GLU A 250 28.65 -66.50 10.04
CA GLU A 250 27.85 -65.63 10.89
C GLU A 250 28.16 -64.15 10.60
N GLN A 251 29.44 -63.80 10.44
CA GLN A 251 29.87 -62.44 10.14
C GLN A 251 29.34 -61.95 8.79
N ARG A 252 29.31 -62.81 7.76
CA ARG A 252 28.73 -62.49 6.44
C ARG A 252 27.23 -62.24 6.50
N ILE A 253 26.51 -63.10 7.22
CA ILE A 253 25.06 -62.95 7.41
C ILE A 253 24.76 -61.64 8.14
N TRP A 254 25.52 -61.35 9.21
CA TRP A 254 25.36 -60.13 9.98
C TRP A 254 25.61 -58.87 9.13
N LEU A 255 26.65 -58.84 8.30
CA LEU A 255 26.92 -57.70 7.41
C LEU A 255 25.76 -57.42 6.46
N LYS A 256 25.21 -58.48 5.84
CA LYS A 256 24.06 -58.36 4.95
C LYS A 256 22.79 -57.92 5.68
N LYS A 257 22.58 -58.43 6.90
CA LYS A 257 21.46 -58.04 7.76
C LYS A 257 21.53 -56.56 8.12
N ARG A 258 22.69 -56.08 8.59
CA ARG A 258 22.93 -54.66 8.91
C ARG A 258 22.60 -53.75 7.73
N GLU A 259 23.11 -54.06 6.55
CA GLU A 259 22.87 -53.23 5.35
C GLU A 259 21.39 -53.16 5.00
N LEU A 260 20.69 -54.30 5.00
CA LEU A 260 19.27 -54.35 4.62
C LEU A 260 18.37 -53.70 5.67
N GLU A 261 18.61 -53.95 6.96
CA GLU A 261 17.83 -53.37 8.05
C GLU A 261 17.99 -51.85 8.08
N CYS A 262 19.24 -51.35 8.08
CA CYS A 262 19.47 -49.90 8.13
C CYS A 262 18.99 -49.15 6.88
N LYS A 263 18.97 -49.81 5.71
CA LYS A 263 18.38 -49.25 4.50
C LYS A 263 16.85 -49.22 4.56
N LEU A 264 16.22 -50.23 5.14
CA LEU A 264 14.77 -50.28 5.31
C LEU A 264 14.32 -49.22 6.30
N ASP A 265 14.99 -49.13 7.45
CA ASP A 265 14.62 -48.25 8.56
C ASP A 265 14.82 -46.78 8.22
N SER A 266 15.76 -46.45 7.33
CA SER A 266 16.00 -45.06 6.91
C SER A 266 15.05 -44.53 5.85
N SER A 267 14.25 -45.40 5.21
CA SER A 267 13.49 -45.08 4.00
C SER A 267 12.47 -43.93 4.15
N ASN A 268 11.99 -43.68 5.37
CA ASN A 268 11.01 -42.63 5.67
C ASN A 268 11.54 -41.55 6.63
N ALA A 269 12.86 -41.51 6.85
CA ALA A 269 13.46 -40.49 7.71
C ALA A 269 13.62 -39.16 6.97
N ASP A 270 13.59 -38.04 7.71
CA ASP A 270 13.83 -36.70 7.16
C ASP A 270 15.23 -36.56 6.55
N ASN A 271 16.22 -37.27 7.12
CA ASN A 271 17.54 -37.46 6.53
C ASN A 271 17.89 -38.96 6.47
N PRO A 272 17.51 -39.65 5.37
CA PRO A 272 17.72 -41.09 5.22
C PRO A 272 19.19 -41.52 5.29
N GLU A 273 20.11 -40.67 4.84
CA GLU A 273 21.53 -41.00 4.82
C GLU A 273 22.14 -40.95 6.23
N VAL A 274 21.90 -39.87 6.98
CA VAL A 274 22.32 -39.74 8.38
C VAL A 274 21.70 -40.86 9.22
N TYR A 275 20.41 -41.14 9.04
CA TYR A 275 19.75 -42.22 9.75
C TYR A 275 20.41 -43.57 9.48
N ARG A 276 20.63 -43.90 8.20
CA ARG A 276 21.27 -45.17 7.80
C ARG A 276 22.66 -45.30 8.42
N LEU A 277 23.51 -44.28 8.30
CA LEU A 277 24.87 -44.29 8.85
C LEU A 277 24.88 -44.47 10.37
N ASN A 278 23.96 -43.81 11.09
CA ASN A 278 23.82 -43.96 12.53
C ASN A 278 23.31 -45.36 12.93
N CYS A 279 22.36 -45.93 12.19
CA CYS A 279 21.90 -47.30 12.37
C CYS A 279 23.06 -48.30 12.19
N GLU A 280 23.80 -48.18 11.09
CA GLU A 280 24.92 -49.06 10.79
C GLU A 280 26.03 -48.92 11.85
N THR A 281 26.29 -47.70 12.33
CA THR A 281 27.24 -47.42 13.42
C THR A 281 26.84 -48.14 14.72
N ASN A 282 25.58 -48.04 15.12
CA ASN A 282 25.06 -48.67 16.35
C ASN A 282 25.17 -50.20 16.26
N MET A 283 24.67 -50.80 15.18
CA MET A 283 24.77 -52.25 14.96
C MET A 283 26.23 -52.72 14.95
N THR A 284 27.12 -51.95 14.31
CA THR A 284 28.56 -52.27 14.23
C THR A 284 29.23 -52.23 15.60
N THR A 285 28.84 -51.29 16.45
CA THR A 285 29.35 -51.17 17.83
C THR A 285 28.88 -52.34 18.69
N GLN A 286 27.60 -52.73 18.58
CA GLN A 286 27.07 -53.91 19.26
C GLN A 286 27.79 -55.18 18.80
N ARG A 287 27.95 -55.36 17.48
CA ARG A 287 28.66 -56.50 16.92
C ARG A 287 30.12 -56.58 17.34
N THR A 288 30.79 -55.44 17.46
CA THR A 288 32.17 -55.37 17.94
C THR A 288 32.28 -55.96 19.35
N THR A 289 31.32 -55.66 20.22
CA THR A 289 31.26 -56.20 21.59
C THR A 289 30.98 -57.71 21.59
N GLU A 290 30.02 -58.16 20.78
CA GLU A 290 29.71 -59.60 20.62
C GLU A 290 30.92 -60.39 20.13
N LEU A 291 31.64 -59.89 19.12
CA LEU A 291 32.82 -60.56 18.58
C LEU A 291 33.92 -60.69 19.62
N ARG A 292 34.16 -59.67 20.45
CA ARG A 292 35.15 -59.77 21.55
C ARG A 292 34.82 -60.91 22.50
N GLN A 293 33.55 -61.07 22.86
CA GLN A 293 33.10 -62.15 23.74
C GLN A 293 33.26 -63.51 23.06
N LYS A 294 32.84 -63.64 21.80
CA LYS A 294 32.96 -64.90 21.05
C LYS A 294 34.40 -65.32 20.84
N ILE A 295 35.27 -64.38 20.47
CA ILE A 295 36.72 -64.62 20.31
C ILE A 295 37.30 -65.12 21.64
N TYR A 296 37.00 -64.45 22.75
CA TYR A 296 37.48 -64.86 24.07
C TYR A 296 37.16 -66.34 24.37
N TYR A 297 35.93 -66.78 24.14
CA TYR A 297 35.53 -68.18 24.42
C TYR A 297 36.05 -69.22 23.40
N LEU A 298 36.47 -68.80 22.22
CA LEU A 298 36.99 -69.71 21.18
C LEU A 298 38.52 -69.81 21.19
N GLU A 299 39.19 -68.93 21.92
CA GLU A 299 40.64 -68.94 22.14
C GLU A 299 41.06 -69.66 23.44
N GLU A 300 40.11 -69.91 24.36
CA GLU A 300 40.25 -70.82 25.50
C GLU A 300 40.16 -72.30 25.06
#